data_AF-A0A0P7UXK8-F1
#
_entry.id   AF-A0A0P7UXK8-F1
#
_cell.length_a   1.000
_cell.length_b   1.000
_cell.length_c   1.000
_cell.angle_alpha   90.00
_cell.angle_beta   90.00
_cell.angle_gamma   90.00
#
_symmetry.space_group_name_H-M   'P 1'
#
loop_
_entity.id
_entity.type
_entity.pdbx_description
1 polymer ?
#
loop_
_entity_poly.entity_id
_entity_poly.type
_entity_poly.pdbx_seq_one_letter_code
_entity_poly.pdbx_strand_id
1 'polypeptide(L)'
;DMDDLGAEIGTCISEDDTSVDDEPRRTPKETGFHRSARECLRKIREDLLQHRWQEAAEYMISYFQTLEDTTVTKQLLASEIIWRLGTEILHHHPNSNPEDFNSFLEQMKNIGVKSYLKVSLEHAFHLLLTGHFDEAKQQLSIAESWRYGRQSASQADKMKLIHAYRGFLDYFSWISKKNATSGDDDADVADHKEMHNYFRQASVNLQEILKQPGVWDPFVIGYVNMLEFYNDQDGALSILKEYAYDNSFPPNPNAHVFLYDFLKRHDAPEKKLIRVLEVLQALVPSHELMLELCSLLLKSEN
;
A
#
# COMPACT_ATOMS: atom_id res chain seq x y z
N ASP A 1 0.81 -13.43 9.68
CA ASP A 1 0.55 -14.76 9.10
C ASP A 1 1.74 -15.29 8.33
N MET A 2 2.59 -16.09 8.99
CA MET A 2 3.58 -16.94 8.31
C MET A 2 2.99 -18.31 7.92
N ASP A 3 1.77 -18.61 8.36
CA ASP A 3 1.09 -19.88 8.10
C ASP A 3 0.40 -19.91 6.72
N ASP A 4 0.03 -18.76 6.16
CA ASP A 4 -0.55 -18.67 4.80
C ASP A 4 0.47 -18.94 3.68
N LEU A 5 1.77 -18.73 3.95
CA LEU A 5 2.84 -19.09 3.01
C LEU A 5 2.99 -20.61 2.85
N GLY A 6 2.53 -21.41 3.83
CA GLY A 6 2.55 -22.87 3.76
C GLY A 6 1.41 -23.45 2.92
N ALA A 7 0.26 -22.76 2.88
CA ALA A 7 -0.95 -23.25 2.24
C ALA A 7 -0.95 -23.07 0.70
N GLU A 8 -0.40 -21.97 0.18
CA GLU A 8 -0.29 -21.74 -1.27
C GLU A 8 0.82 -22.56 -1.94
N ILE A 9 1.78 -23.10 -1.18
CA ILE A 9 2.83 -23.99 -1.69
C ILE A 9 2.31 -25.44 -1.83
N GLY A 10 1.27 -25.82 -1.08
CA GLY A 10 0.75 -27.19 -1.02
C GLY A 10 -0.25 -27.58 -2.12
N THR A 11 -0.87 -26.62 -2.81
CA THR A 11 -1.98 -26.87 -3.75
C THR A 11 -1.57 -27.07 -5.22
N CYS A 12 -0.27 -27.02 -5.55
CA CYS A 12 0.20 -27.26 -6.91
C CYS A 12 0.48 -28.74 -7.25
N ILE A 13 0.12 -29.69 -6.39
CA ILE A 13 0.41 -31.13 -6.59
C ILE A 13 -0.85 -31.97 -6.34
N SER A 14 -1.68 -32.14 -7.38
CA SER A 14 -2.75 -33.16 -7.61
C SER A 14 -3.87 -32.45 -8.38
N GLU A 15 -4.41 -32.86 -9.52
CA GLU A 15 -4.67 -34.14 -10.21
C GLU A 15 -4.74 -33.75 -11.71
N ASP A 16 -4.14 -34.45 -12.67
CA ASP A 16 -4.80 -35.46 -13.50
C ASP A 16 -3.76 -35.99 -14.50
N ASP A 17 -3.52 -37.31 -14.53
CA ASP A 17 -3.13 -38.03 -15.75
C ASP A 17 -3.11 -39.54 -15.45
N THR A 18 -4.27 -40.17 -15.61
CA THR A 18 -4.39 -41.62 -15.73
C THR A 18 -4.04 -42.06 -17.15
N SER A 19 -2.83 -42.56 -17.38
CA SER A 19 -2.61 -43.72 -18.26
C SER A 19 -1.19 -44.28 -18.11
N VAL A 20 -1.13 -45.59 -18.30
CA VAL A 20 -0.09 -46.54 -17.94
C VAL A 20 1.19 -46.35 -18.75
N ASP A 21 2.32 -46.13 -18.07
CA ASP A 21 3.60 -46.80 -18.34
C ASP A 21 4.56 -46.59 -17.15
N ASP A 22 4.93 -47.71 -16.53
CA ASP A 22 5.68 -47.82 -15.28
C ASP A 22 7.19 -47.76 -15.56
N GLU A 23 7.74 -46.55 -15.68
CA GLU A 23 9.16 -46.29 -15.43
C GLU A 23 9.29 -45.43 -14.17
N PRO A 24 10.24 -45.74 -13.25
CA PRO A 24 10.48 -44.89 -12.10
C PRO A 24 11.05 -43.57 -12.59
N ARG A 25 10.20 -42.54 -12.70
CA ARG A 25 10.61 -41.15 -12.90
C ARG A 25 11.57 -40.79 -11.77
N ARG A 26 12.87 -40.91 -12.05
CA ARG A 26 13.93 -40.45 -11.16
C ARG A 26 13.68 -38.96 -10.94
N THR A 27 13.30 -38.60 -9.72
CA THR A 27 13.32 -37.19 -9.28
C THR A 27 14.71 -36.63 -9.62
N PRO A 28 14.81 -35.50 -10.34
CA PRO A 28 16.11 -34.95 -10.71
C PRO A 28 16.96 -34.77 -9.46
N LYS A 29 18.17 -35.35 -9.44
CA LYS A 29 19.09 -35.13 -8.32
C LYS A 29 19.36 -33.63 -8.22
N GLU A 30 19.09 -33.07 -7.04
CA GLU A 30 19.36 -31.67 -6.74
C GLU A 30 20.84 -31.36 -7.02
N THR A 31 21.10 -30.29 -7.79
CA THR A 31 22.46 -29.86 -8.11
C THR A 31 23.14 -29.33 -6.84
N GLY A 32 24.47 -29.42 -6.77
CA GLY A 32 25.24 -28.86 -5.65
C GLY A 32 24.95 -27.37 -5.45
N PHE A 33 24.74 -26.63 -6.54
CA PHE A 33 24.35 -25.23 -6.52
C PHE A 33 23.03 -24.99 -5.80
N HIS A 34 21.94 -25.70 -6.15
CA HIS A 34 20.64 -25.50 -5.50
C HIS A 34 20.69 -25.88 -4.01
N ARG A 35 21.48 -26.89 -3.64
CA ARG A 35 21.69 -27.26 -2.24
C ARG A 35 22.36 -26.12 -1.47
N SER A 36 23.43 -25.55 -2.01
CA SER A 36 24.14 -24.42 -1.39
C SER A 36 23.24 -23.19 -1.29
N ALA A 37 22.49 -22.85 -2.34
CA ALA A 37 21.56 -21.73 -2.34
C ALA A 37 20.46 -21.88 -1.27
N ARG A 38 19.90 -23.09 -1.11
CA ARG A 38 18.92 -23.38 -0.05
C ARG A 38 19.54 -23.21 1.34
N GLU A 39 20.77 -23.66 1.52
CA GLU A 39 21.47 -23.52 2.80
C GLU A 39 21.79 -22.06 3.12
N CYS A 40 22.23 -21.26 2.13
CA CYS A 40 22.38 -19.81 2.27
C CYS A 40 21.07 -19.16 2.69
N LEU A 41 19.95 -19.46 2.02
CA LEU A 41 18.63 -18.91 2.38
C LEU A 41 18.22 -19.29 3.80
N ARG A 42 18.48 -20.54 4.21
CA ARG A 42 18.24 -20.99 5.58
C ARG A 42 19.04 -20.18 6.58
N LYS A 43 20.33 -19.96 6.32
CA LYS A 43 21.22 -19.15 7.16
C LYS A 43 20.79 -17.70 7.26
N ILE A 44 20.46 -17.06 6.14
CA ILE A 44 19.93 -15.70 6.12
C ILE A 44 18.72 -15.60 7.05
N ARG A 45 17.73 -16.50 6.92
CA ARG A 45 16.54 -16.49 7.78
C ARG A 45 16.86 -16.68 9.27
N GLU A 46 17.78 -17.58 9.61
CA GLU A 46 18.23 -17.78 10.99
C GLU A 46 18.89 -16.54 11.58
N ASP A 47 19.70 -15.85 10.79
CA ASP A 47 20.44 -14.66 11.20
C ASP A 47 19.52 -13.44 11.33
N LEU A 48 18.54 -13.27 10.43
CA LEU A 48 17.49 -12.24 10.57
C LEU A 48 16.69 -12.40 11.86
N LEU A 49 16.27 -13.63 12.20
CA LEU A 49 15.55 -13.93 13.44
C LEU A 49 16.38 -13.63 14.69
N GLN A 50 17.71 -13.62 14.57
CA GLN A 50 18.63 -13.37 15.67
C GLN A 50 19.25 -11.96 15.59
N HIS A 51 18.71 -11.09 14.73
CA HIS A 51 19.19 -9.72 14.50
C HIS A 51 20.69 -9.63 14.13
N ARG A 52 21.22 -10.68 13.49
CA ARG A 52 22.58 -10.76 12.97
C ARG A 52 22.62 -10.25 11.53
N TRP A 53 22.45 -8.94 11.38
CA TRP A 53 22.27 -8.30 10.08
C TRP A 53 23.53 -8.36 9.20
N GLN A 54 24.72 -8.29 9.81
CA GLN A 54 25.99 -8.34 9.11
C GLN A 54 26.23 -9.73 8.50
N GLU A 55 25.99 -10.79 9.28
CA GLU A 55 26.12 -12.18 8.84
C GLU A 55 25.06 -12.53 7.80
N ALA A 56 23.82 -12.05 7.97
CA ALA A 56 22.77 -12.19 6.97
C ALA A 56 23.17 -11.52 5.64
N ALA A 57 23.80 -10.34 5.66
CA ALA A 57 24.30 -9.65 4.47
C ALA A 57 25.39 -10.46 3.76
N GLU A 58 26.32 -11.07 4.50
CA GLU A 58 27.38 -11.91 3.93
C GLU A 58 26.82 -13.13 3.18
N TYR A 59 25.83 -13.81 3.77
CA TYR A 59 25.15 -14.92 3.09
C TYR A 59 24.32 -14.44 1.89
N MET A 60 23.75 -13.24 1.95
CA MET A 60 22.99 -12.65 0.85
C MET A 60 23.85 -12.47 -0.41
N ILE A 61 25.12 -12.05 -0.26
CA ILE A 61 26.07 -11.93 -1.38
C ILE A 61 26.15 -13.23 -2.18
N SER A 62 26.23 -14.37 -1.48
CA SER A 62 26.25 -15.69 -2.14
C SER A 62 24.90 -16.06 -2.74
N TYR A 63 23.80 -15.70 -2.08
CA TYR A 63 22.46 -15.99 -2.55
C TYR A 63 22.10 -15.27 -3.85
N PHE A 64 22.67 -14.10 -4.14
CA PHE A 64 22.47 -13.39 -5.42
C PHE A 64 22.80 -14.24 -6.66
N GLN A 65 23.70 -15.23 -6.55
CA GLN A 65 24.01 -16.14 -7.65
C GLN A 65 22.78 -16.91 -8.15
N THR A 66 21.73 -17.04 -7.35
CA THR A 66 20.45 -17.64 -7.76
C THR A 66 19.71 -16.85 -8.84
N LEU A 67 20.09 -15.60 -9.09
CA LEU A 67 19.59 -14.83 -10.23
C LEU A 67 20.14 -15.34 -11.57
N GLU A 68 21.23 -16.11 -11.58
CA GLU A 68 21.80 -16.74 -12.76
C GLU A 68 21.23 -18.15 -13.03
N ASP A 69 20.22 -18.59 -12.27
CA ASP A 69 19.58 -19.88 -12.45
C ASP A 69 18.94 -19.99 -13.86
N THR A 70 19.07 -21.17 -14.47
CA THR A 70 18.55 -21.44 -15.82
C THR A 70 17.03 -21.56 -15.86
N THR A 71 16.37 -21.68 -14.70
CA THR A 71 14.92 -21.85 -14.60
C THR A 71 14.24 -20.51 -14.33
N VAL A 72 13.47 -19.99 -15.30
CA VAL A 72 12.74 -18.71 -15.20
C VAL A 72 11.90 -18.61 -13.92
N THR A 73 11.21 -19.67 -13.52
CA THR A 73 10.40 -19.69 -12.29
C THR A 73 11.24 -19.51 -11.03
N LYS A 74 12.40 -20.18 -10.96
CA LYS A 74 13.31 -20.05 -9.82
C LYS A 74 13.95 -18.67 -9.77
N GLN A 75 14.30 -18.11 -10.93
CA GLN A 75 14.84 -16.76 -11.04
C GLN A 75 13.84 -15.71 -10.56
N LEU A 76 12.56 -15.83 -10.93
CA LEU A 76 11.50 -14.93 -10.45
C LEU A 76 11.34 -15.01 -8.93
N LEU A 77 11.27 -16.22 -8.37
CA LEU A 77 11.17 -16.43 -6.93
C LEU A 77 12.42 -15.93 -6.18
N ALA A 78 13.62 -16.17 -6.71
CA ALA A 78 14.86 -15.65 -6.18
C ALA A 78 14.87 -14.12 -6.16
N SER A 79 14.41 -13.47 -7.25
CA SER A 79 14.35 -12.00 -7.31
C SER A 79 13.43 -11.41 -6.24
N GLU A 80 12.30 -12.07 -5.95
CA GLU A 80 11.39 -11.62 -4.89
C GLU A 80 12.00 -11.84 -3.50
N ILE A 81 12.63 -12.99 -3.25
CA ILE A 81 13.31 -13.27 -1.98
C ILE A 81 14.45 -12.28 -1.74
N ILE A 82 15.30 -12.06 -2.74
CA ILE A 82 16.42 -11.12 -2.67
C ILE A 82 15.90 -9.73 -2.36
N TRP A 83 14.86 -9.28 -3.06
CA TRP A 83 14.26 -7.97 -2.80
C TRP A 83 13.79 -7.84 -1.35
N ARG A 84 12.94 -8.77 -0.88
CA ARG A 84 12.34 -8.69 0.46
C ARG A 84 13.35 -8.81 1.59
N LEU A 85 14.26 -9.77 1.50
CA LEU A 85 15.26 -9.98 2.54
C LEU A 85 16.35 -8.92 2.46
N GLY A 86 16.72 -8.47 1.26
CA GLY A 86 17.71 -7.43 1.06
C GLY A 86 17.24 -6.08 1.61
N THR A 87 15.98 -5.70 1.41
CA THR A 87 15.45 -4.46 2.02
C THR A 87 15.44 -4.53 3.53
N GLU A 88 15.01 -5.66 4.11
CA GLU A 88 15.02 -5.87 5.56
C GLU A 88 16.45 -5.79 6.15
N ILE A 89 17.43 -6.44 5.50
CA ILE A 89 18.83 -6.37 5.91
C ILE A 89 19.31 -4.91 5.88
N LEU A 90 19.12 -4.20 4.77
CA LEU A 90 19.59 -2.82 4.63
C LEU A 90 18.96 -1.87 5.64
N HIS A 91 17.67 -2.05 5.97
CA HIS A 91 17.01 -1.26 6.99
C HIS A 91 17.65 -1.35 8.38
N HIS A 92 18.29 -2.48 8.70
CA HIS A 92 18.84 -2.75 10.02
C HIS A 92 20.37 -2.89 10.07
N HIS A 93 21.03 -2.86 8.92
CA HIS A 93 22.46 -3.06 8.83
C HIS A 93 23.21 -1.83 9.39
N PRO A 94 24.17 -2.00 10.32
CA PRO A 94 24.80 -0.90 11.05
C PRO A 94 25.56 0.10 10.18
N ASN A 95 26.00 -0.35 9.00
CA ASN A 95 26.75 0.46 8.03
C ASN A 95 25.92 0.88 6.82
N SER A 96 24.61 0.59 6.77
CA SER A 96 23.79 1.00 5.62
C SER A 96 23.59 2.50 5.63
N ASN A 97 23.76 3.13 4.47
CA ASN A 97 23.33 4.50 4.23
C ASN A 97 22.08 4.53 3.30
N PRO A 98 21.39 5.68 3.19
CA PRO A 98 20.24 5.82 2.30
C PRO A 98 20.56 5.56 0.82
N GLU A 99 21.76 5.93 0.36
CA GLU A 99 22.20 5.70 -1.02
C GLU A 99 22.32 4.21 -1.36
N ASP A 100 22.76 3.37 -0.42
CA ASP A 100 22.82 1.91 -0.56
C ASP A 100 21.42 1.34 -0.77
N PHE A 101 20.44 1.83 0.00
CA PHE A 101 19.05 1.42 -0.10
C PHE A 101 18.44 1.79 -1.45
N ASN A 102 18.61 3.05 -1.87
CA ASN A 102 18.14 3.54 -3.16
C ASN A 102 18.78 2.77 -4.32
N SER A 103 20.10 2.55 -4.26
CA SER A 103 20.85 1.79 -5.27
C SER A 103 20.36 0.34 -5.36
N PHE A 104 20.12 -0.31 -4.22
CA PHE A 104 19.58 -1.66 -4.16
C PHE A 104 18.19 -1.75 -4.81
N LEU A 105 17.28 -0.84 -4.46
CA LEU A 105 15.94 -0.85 -5.04
C LEU A 105 15.92 -0.54 -6.55
N GLU A 106 16.79 0.37 -7.03
CA GLU A 106 16.96 0.59 -8.47
C GLU A 106 17.44 -0.68 -9.19
N GLN A 107 18.35 -1.45 -8.60
CA GLN A 107 18.74 -2.75 -9.16
C GLN A 107 17.57 -3.73 -9.17
N MET A 108 16.82 -3.82 -8.07
CA MET A 108 15.68 -4.75 -7.95
C MET A 108 14.55 -4.46 -8.93
N LYS A 109 14.29 -3.18 -9.23
CA LYS A 109 13.34 -2.78 -10.30
C LYS A 109 13.72 -3.39 -11.65
N ASN A 110 15.01 -3.42 -11.98
CA ASN A 110 15.52 -3.90 -13.26
C ASN A 110 15.63 -5.42 -13.34
N ILE A 111 15.98 -6.09 -12.23
CA ILE A 111 16.10 -7.55 -12.17
C ILE A 111 14.70 -8.21 -12.20
N GLY A 112 13.78 -7.71 -11.38
CA GLY A 112 12.43 -8.24 -11.25
C GLY A 112 11.42 -7.49 -12.11
N VAL A 113 11.56 -7.51 -13.44
CA VAL A 113 10.71 -6.73 -14.38
C VAL A 113 9.21 -6.90 -14.08
N LYS A 114 8.74 -8.09 -13.70
CA LYS A 114 7.33 -8.33 -13.33
C LYS A 114 6.91 -7.66 -12.01
N SER A 115 7.87 -7.43 -11.12
CA SER A 115 7.70 -6.82 -9.80
C SER A 115 8.00 -5.32 -9.81
N TYR A 116 8.41 -4.73 -10.93
CA TYR A 116 8.81 -3.31 -11.05
C TYR A 116 7.86 -2.36 -10.31
N LEU A 117 6.55 -2.44 -10.53
CA LEU A 117 5.58 -1.56 -9.87
C LEU A 117 5.52 -1.77 -8.34
N LYS A 118 5.69 -3.00 -7.85
CA LYS A 118 5.73 -3.27 -6.40
C LYS A 118 7.01 -2.71 -5.78
N VAL A 119 8.15 -2.90 -6.44
CA VAL A 119 9.45 -2.39 -5.98
C VAL A 119 9.44 -0.85 -5.98
N SER A 120 8.84 -0.22 -6.99
CA SER A 120 8.68 1.24 -7.05
C SER A 120 7.78 1.79 -5.94
N LEU A 121 6.72 1.08 -5.56
CA LEU A 121 5.90 1.45 -4.41
C LEU A 121 6.70 1.35 -3.10
N GLU A 122 7.44 0.27 -2.89
CA GLU A 122 8.28 0.10 -1.69
C GLU A 122 9.37 1.18 -1.61
N HIS A 123 9.99 1.53 -2.74
CA HIS A 123 10.93 2.64 -2.83
C HIS A 123 10.27 3.98 -2.44
N ALA A 124 9.10 4.29 -3.00
CA ALA A 124 8.39 5.50 -2.65
C ALA A 124 8.04 5.55 -1.15
N PHE A 125 7.65 4.43 -0.54
CA PHE A 125 7.36 4.37 0.89
C PHE A 125 8.61 4.58 1.76
N HIS A 126 9.75 4.03 1.38
CA HIS A 126 11.01 4.29 2.07
C HIS A 126 11.35 5.79 2.04
N LEU A 127 11.21 6.43 0.88
CA LEU A 127 11.45 7.87 0.72
C LEU A 127 10.48 8.69 1.58
N LEU A 128 9.20 8.30 1.64
CA LEU A 128 8.22 8.93 2.52
C LEU A 128 8.59 8.81 4.01
N LEU A 129 8.99 7.62 4.46
CA LEU A 129 9.38 7.36 5.85
C LEU A 129 10.63 8.14 6.26
N THR A 130 11.51 8.46 5.32
CA THR A 130 12.73 9.24 5.53
C THR A 130 12.55 10.73 5.26
N GLY A 131 11.35 11.18 4.88
CA GLY A 131 11.01 12.59 4.66
C GLY A 131 11.32 13.14 3.26
N HIS A 132 11.70 12.30 2.30
CA HIS A 132 12.04 12.68 0.92
C HIS A 132 10.80 12.68 0.00
N PHE A 133 9.84 13.59 0.25
CA PHE A 133 8.55 13.61 -0.45
C PHE A 133 8.65 13.86 -1.95
N ASP A 134 9.50 14.79 -2.39
CA ASP A 134 9.67 15.13 -3.81
C ASP A 134 10.28 13.96 -4.60
N GLU A 135 11.26 13.28 -4.01
CA GLU A 135 11.87 12.09 -4.59
C GLU A 135 10.86 10.95 -4.67
N ALA A 136 10.06 10.73 -3.62
CA ALA A 136 8.98 9.74 -3.65
C ALA A 136 7.99 10.02 -4.79
N LYS A 137 7.62 11.29 -4.99
CA LYS A 137 6.73 11.72 -6.08
C LYS A 137 7.35 11.47 -7.45
N GLN A 138 8.64 11.77 -7.60
CA GLN A 138 9.38 11.51 -8.83
C GLN A 138 9.44 10.00 -9.13
N GLN A 139 9.71 9.18 -8.11
CA GLN A 139 9.76 7.72 -8.26
C GLN A 139 8.42 7.13 -8.73
N LEU A 140 7.32 7.57 -8.13
CA LEU A 140 5.99 7.16 -8.58
C LEU A 140 5.70 7.63 -10.01
N SER A 141 6.06 8.87 -10.36
CA SER A 141 5.85 9.43 -11.71
C SER A 141 6.63 8.64 -12.78
N ILE A 142 7.87 8.22 -12.48
CA ILE A 142 8.64 7.34 -13.36
C ILE A 142 7.91 6.00 -13.51
N ALA A 143 7.41 5.44 -12.41
CA ALA A 143 6.72 4.15 -12.43
C ALA A 143 5.43 4.17 -13.26
N GLU A 144 4.70 5.29 -13.30
CA GLU A 144 3.51 5.47 -14.13
C GLU A 144 3.80 5.35 -15.63
N SER A 145 4.99 5.73 -16.08
CA SER A 145 5.40 5.68 -17.47
C SER A 145 5.84 4.29 -17.93
N TRP A 146 6.04 3.36 -16.98
CA TRP A 146 6.58 2.04 -17.27
C TRP A 146 5.60 1.17 -18.04
N ARG A 147 6.07 0.55 -19.13
CA ARG A 147 5.28 -0.34 -20.00
C ARG A 147 6.09 -1.60 -20.26
N TYR A 148 5.59 -2.76 -19.84
CA TYR A 148 6.21 -4.05 -20.15
C TYR A 148 5.17 -5.15 -20.34
N GLY A 149 5.27 -5.85 -21.48
CA GLY A 149 4.40 -6.97 -21.83
C GLY A 149 2.92 -6.58 -21.99
N ARG A 150 2.03 -7.58 -21.98
CA ARG A 150 0.59 -7.35 -21.91
C ARG A 150 0.20 -6.95 -20.50
N GLN A 151 -0.56 -5.87 -20.37
CA GLN A 151 -1.07 -5.42 -19.08
C GLN A 151 -2.04 -6.45 -18.49
N SER A 152 -1.61 -7.08 -17.41
CA SER A 152 -2.44 -7.96 -16.59
C SER A 152 -3.36 -7.13 -15.66
N ALA A 153 -4.46 -7.74 -15.20
CA ALA A 153 -5.35 -7.13 -14.19
C ALA A 153 -4.57 -6.72 -12.94
N SER A 154 -3.71 -7.62 -12.42
CA SER A 154 -2.87 -7.33 -11.26
C SER A 154 -1.87 -6.19 -11.48
N GLN A 155 -1.45 -5.89 -12.71
CA GLN A 155 -0.64 -4.71 -13.01
C GLN A 155 -1.49 -3.44 -13.08
N ALA A 156 -2.72 -3.53 -13.60
CA ALA A 156 -3.66 -2.41 -13.60
C ALA A 156 -4.01 -1.97 -12.16
N ASP A 157 -4.22 -2.92 -11.25
CA ASP A 157 -4.53 -2.59 -9.85
C ASP A 157 -3.35 -1.94 -9.13
N LYS A 158 -2.12 -2.43 -9.36
CA LYS A 158 -0.90 -1.78 -8.85
C LYS A 158 -0.72 -0.37 -9.42
N MET A 159 -1.08 -0.16 -10.68
CA MET A 159 -1.01 1.15 -11.32
C MET A 159 -2.02 2.13 -10.69
N LYS A 160 -3.25 1.70 -10.43
CA LYS A 160 -4.23 2.49 -9.66
C LYS A 160 -3.69 2.89 -8.28
N LEU A 161 -3.00 1.97 -7.61
CA LEU A 161 -2.38 2.26 -6.31
C LEU A 161 -1.24 3.29 -6.43
N ILE A 162 -0.38 3.19 -7.45
CA ILE A 162 0.65 4.20 -7.74
C ILE A 162 0.01 5.57 -7.96
N HIS A 163 -1.04 5.64 -8.79
CA HIS A 163 -1.79 6.88 -9.02
C HIS A 163 -2.37 7.44 -7.72
N ALA A 164 -2.94 6.59 -6.86
CA ALA A 164 -3.50 6.99 -5.57
C ALA A 164 -2.45 7.64 -4.67
N TYR A 165 -1.29 7.00 -4.48
CA TYR A 165 -0.22 7.57 -3.65
C TYR A 165 0.38 8.84 -4.24
N ARG A 166 0.50 8.93 -5.57
CA ARG A 166 0.91 10.18 -6.23
C ARG A 166 -0.12 11.29 -6.01
N GLY A 167 -1.41 11.00 -6.16
CA GLY A 167 -2.49 11.92 -5.85
C GLY A 167 -2.50 12.35 -4.38
N PHE A 168 -2.12 11.45 -3.48
CA PHE A 168 -1.98 11.77 -2.07
C PHE A 168 -0.77 12.69 -1.79
N LEU A 169 0.33 12.54 -2.53
CA LEU A 169 1.43 13.51 -2.52
C LEU A 169 1.01 14.87 -3.08
N ASP A 170 0.19 14.91 -4.13
CA ASP A 170 -0.41 16.17 -4.61
C ASP A 170 -1.30 16.81 -3.54
N TYR A 171 -2.03 16.01 -2.76
CA TYR A 171 -2.79 16.48 -1.60
C TYR A 171 -1.89 17.08 -0.50
N PHE A 172 -0.73 16.48 -0.20
CA PHE A 172 0.23 17.08 0.74
C PHE A 172 0.81 18.41 0.23
N SER A 173 1.12 18.49 -1.07
CA SER A 173 1.53 19.75 -1.70
C SER A 173 0.41 20.81 -1.59
N TRP A 174 -0.83 20.40 -1.79
CA TRP A 174 -2.01 21.26 -1.60
C TRP A 174 -2.17 21.74 -0.15
N ILE A 175 -2.05 20.87 0.85
CA ILE A 175 -2.12 21.25 2.28
C ILE A 175 -1.03 22.28 2.58
N SER A 176 0.20 22.02 2.13
CA SER A 176 1.35 22.90 2.38
C SER A 176 1.10 24.30 1.83
N LYS A 177 0.57 24.39 0.60
CA LYS A 177 0.19 25.68 -0.01
C LYS A 177 -1.00 26.34 0.67
N LYS A 178 -2.05 25.58 1.02
CA LYS A 178 -3.21 26.07 1.78
C LYS A 178 -2.77 26.75 3.08
N ASN A 179 -1.87 26.11 3.83
CA ASN A 179 -1.39 26.63 5.10
C ASN A 179 -0.55 27.89 4.90
N ALA A 180 0.25 27.95 3.83
CA ALA A 180 1.04 29.14 3.49
C ALA A 180 0.16 30.35 3.09
N THR A 181 -0.96 30.13 2.39
CA THR A 181 -1.85 31.21 1.94
C THR A 181 -2.89 31.64 3.00
N SER A 182 -3.18 30.80 3.99
CA SER A 182 -4.20 31.10 5.02
C SER A 182 -3.87 32.24 6.00
N GLY A 183 -2.66 32.80 5.94
CA GLY A 183 -2.20 33.88 6.81
C GLY A 183 -1.79 35.17 6.11
N ASP A 184 -1.96 35.27 4.80
CA ASP A 184 -1.49 36.40 3.99
C ASP A 184 -2.63 36.96 3.14
N ASP A 185 -3.10 38.17 3.46
CA ASP A 185 -4.17 38.87 2.72
C ASP A 185 -3.71 39.28 1.30
N ASP A 186 -2.42 39.13 0.98
CA ASP A 186 -1.78 39.48 -0.30
C ASP A 186 -1.29 38.23 -1.07
N ALA A 187 -1.88 37.06 -0.82
CA ALA A 187 -1.56 35.83 -1.54
C ALA A 187 -1.69 36.02 -3.07
N ASP A 188 -0.60 35.81 -3.80
CA ASP A 188 -0.54 36.02 -5.25
C ASP A 188 -1.55 35.11 -5.97
N VAL A 189 -2.15 35.62 -7.05
CA VAL A 189 -3.00 34.86 -7.98
C VAL A 189 -2.27 33.60 -8.48
N ALA A 190 -0.94 33.67 -8.59
CA ALA A 190 -0.09 32.54 -8.93
C ALA A 190 -0.17 31.39 -7.90
N ASP A 191 -0.14 31.69 -6.60
CA ASP A 191 -0.18 30.69 -5.52
C ASP A 191 -1.55 30.01 -5.44
N HIS A 192 -2.64 30.76 -5.60
CA HIS A 192 -3.98 30.19 -5.68
C HIS A 192 -4.15 29.27 -6.90
N LYS A 193 -3.55 29.64 -8.04
CA LYS A 193 -3.57 28.80 -9.24
C LYS A 193 -2.78 27.51 -9.07
N GLU A 194 -1.62 27.58 -8.43
CA GLU A 194 -0.80 26.40 -8.13
C GLU A 194 -1.51 25.46 -7.16
N MET A 195 -2.07 26.01 -6.07
CA MET A 195 -2.89 25.27 -5.12
C MET A 195 -4.06 24.57 -5.84
N HIS A 196 -4.80 25.27 -6.70
CA HIS A 196 -5.91 24.67 -7.44
C HIS A 196 -5.44 23.58 -8.43
N ASN A 197 -4.24 23.69 -8.98
CA ASN A 197 -3.66 22.65 -9.82
C ASN A 197 -3.38 21.37 -9.01
N TYR A 198 -2.80 21.48 -7.80
CA TYR A 198 -2.63 20.32 -6.92
C TYR A 198 -3.96 19.67 -6.53
N PHE A 199 -4.97 20.49 -6.21
CA PHE A 199 -6.33 19.99 -5.96
C PHE A 199 -6.85 19.14 -7.13
N ARG A 200 -6.72 19.64 -8.36
CA ARG A 200 -7.19 18.92 -9.55
C ARG A 200 -6.44 17.61 -9.75
N GLN A 201 -5.12 17.62 -9.61
CA GLN A 201 -4.28 16.43 -9.78
C GLN A 201 -4.59 15.36 -8.71
N ALA A 202 -4.68 15.78 -7.45
CA ALA A 202 -5.04 14.89 -6.34
C ALA A 202 -6.45 14.31 -6.54
N SER A 203 -7.43 15.15 -6.86
CA SER A 203 -8.84 14.73 -6.99
C SER A 203 -9.04 13.62 -8.02
N VAL A 204 -8.45 13.74 -9.21
CA VAL A 204 -8.60 12.73 -10.27
C VAL A 204 -8.09 11.37 -9.81
N ASN A 205 -6.92 11.35 -9.17
CA ASN A 205 -6.28 10.11 -8.73
C ASN A 205 -7.00 9.49 -7.52
N LEU A 206 -7.40 10.30 -6.54
CA LEU A 206 -8.11 9.83 -5.36
C LEU A 206 -9.52 9.33 -5.71
N GLN A 207 -10.27 10.03 -6.56
CA GLN A 207 -11.58 9.56 -7.01
C GLN A 207 -11.53 8.18 -7.66
N GLU A 208 -10.45 7.85 -8.37
CA GLU A 208 -10.35 6.58 -9.09
C GLU A 208 -10.10 5.39 -8.15
N ILE A 209 -9.24 5.56 -7.14
CA ILE A 209 -8.99 4.50 -6.15
C ILE A 209 -10.19 4.28 -5.25
N LEU A 210 -10.94 5.33 -4.91
CA LEU A 210 -12.12 5.26 -4.05
C LEU A 210 -13.30 4.49 -4.68
N LYS A 211 -13.26 4.20 -5.98
CA LYS A 211 -14.23 3.30 -6.65
C LYS A 211 -13.87 1.82 -6.52
N GLN A 212 -12.65 1.51 -6.07
CA GLN A 212 -12.20 0.14 -5.93
C GLN A 212 -12.54 -0.38 -4.52
N PRO A 213 -13.11 -1.59 -4.40
CA PRO A 213 -13.29 -2.21 -3.08
C PRO A 213 -11.99 -2.26 -2.27
N GLY A 214 -12.00 -1.68 -1.09
CA GLY A 214 -10.83 -1.66 -0.20
C GLY A 214 -11.00 -0.71 0.98
N VAL A 215 -10.01 -0.72 1.87
CA VAL A 215 -9.91 0.23 2.99
C VAL A 215 -8.93 1.33 2.59
N TRP A 216 -9.45 2.53 2.37
CA TRP A 216 -8.77 3.69 1.79
C TRP A 216 -8.79 4.92 2.71
N ASP A 217 -8.78 4.72 4.03
CA ASP A 217 -9.00 5.79 5.03
C ASP A 217 -8.19 7.07 4.77
N PRO A 218 -6.85 7.02 4.53
CA PRO A 218 -6.08 8.24 4.29
C PRO A 218 -6.55 8.99 3.04
N PHE A 219 -6.91 8.25 1.98
CA PHE A 219 -7.34 8.81 0.69
C PHE A 219 -8.74 9.43 0.80
N VAL A 220 -9.66 8.81 1.55
CA VAL A 220 -11.00 9.33 1.82
C VAL A 220 -10.92 10.66 2.56
N ILE A 221 -10.18 10.69 3.69
CA ILE A 221 -10.03 11.91 4.49
C ILE A 221 -9.38 13.02 3.66
N GLY A 222 -8.32 12.69 2.91
CA GLY A 222 -7.62 13.67 2.08
C GLY A 222 -8.53 14.28 1.02
N TYR A 223 -9.33 13.44 0.35
CA TYR A 223 -10.26 13.91 -0.67
C TYR A 223 -11.42 14.74 -0.09
N VAL A 224 -12.02 14.28 1.01
CA VAL A 224 -13.09 15.01 1.72
C VAL A 224 -12.62 16.38 2.20
N ASN A 225 -11.42 16.48 2.77
CA ASN A 225 -10.85 17.77 3.22
C ASN A 225 -10.75 18.78 2.07
N MET A 226 -10.31 18.33 0.90
CA MET A 226 -10.26 19.17 -0.29
C MET A 226 -11.65 19.62 -0.75
N LEU A 227 -12.64 18.72 -0.77
CA LEU A 227 -14.01 19.06 -1.13
C LEU A 227 -14.62 20.07 -0.16
N GLU A 228 -14.46 19.88 1.15
CA GLU A 228 -14.94 20.82 2.17
C GLU A 228 -14.30 22.21 2.00
N PHE A 229 -13.00 22.28 1.67
CA PHE A 229 -12.33 23.55 1.42
C PHE A 229 -12.92 24.33 0.22
N TYR A 230 -13.31 23.63 -0.84
CA TYR A 230 -13.96 24.23 -2.01
C TYR A 230 -15.48 24.37 -1.87
N ASN A 231 -16.02 24.19 -0.66
CA ASN A 231 -17.45 24.25 -0.33
C ASN A 231 -18.31 23.19 -1.06
N ASP A 232 -17.73 22.09 -1.50
CA ASP A 232 -18.46 20.95 -2.06
C ASP A 232 -18.87 19.96 -0.96
N GLN A 233 -19.79 20.41 -0.09
CA GLN A 233 -20.29 19.61 1.03
C GLN A 233 -21.11 18.40 0.56
N ASP A 234 -21.88 18.54 -0.52
CA ASP A 234 -22.67 17.46 -1.09
C ASP A 234 -21.79 16.35 -1.66
N GLY A 235 -20.72 16.72 -2.38
CA GLY A 235 -19.70 15.77 -2.84
C GLY A 235 -19.02 15.04 -1.69
N ALA A 236 -18.58 15.78 -0.67
CA ALA A 236 -17.95 15.21 0.53
C ALA A 236 -18.87 14.19 1.23
N LEU A 237 -20.16 14.55 1.40
CA LEU A 237 -21.15 13.67 2.01
C LEU A 237 -21.43 12.43 1.16
N SER A 238 -21.45 12.56 -0.17
CA SER A 238 -21.64 11.42 -1.08
C SER A 238 -20.52 10.40 -0.91
N ILE A 239 -19.26 10.86 -0.97
CA ILE A 239 -18.07 10.01 -0.81
C ILE A 239 -18.08 9.29 0.54
N LEU A 240 -18.38 9.99 1.64
CA LEU A 240 -18.43 9.37 2.97
C LEU A 240 -19.55 8.35 3.11
N LYS A 241 -20.72 8.59 2.49
CA LYS A 241 -21.82 7.61 2.49
C LYS A 241 -21.51 6.38 1.65
N GLU A 242 -20.95 6.56 0.46
CA GLU A 242 -20.53 5.47 -0.41
C GLU A 242 -19.50 4.60 0.33
N TYR A 243 -18.48 5.23 0.92
CA TYR A 243 -17.43 4.53 1.65
C TYR A 243 -17.95 3.79 2.90
N ALA A 244 -18.97 4.31 3.59
CA ALA A 244 -19.52 3.70 4.79
C ALA A 244 -20.60 2.62 4.51
N TYR A 245 -21.31 2.68 3.38
CA TYR A 245 -22.50 1.85 3.14
C TYR A 245 -22.46 1.01 1.86
N ASP A 246 -21.45 1.13 1.01
CA ASP A 246 -21.29 0.25 -0.14
C ASP A 246 -20.90 -1.17 0.32
N ASN A 247 -21.83 -2.10 0.16
CA ASN A 247 -21.65 -3.50 0.56
C ASN A 247 -20.63 -4.26 -0.31
N SER A 248 -20.13 -3.67 -1.41
CA SER A 248 -19.03 -4.24 -2.19
C SER A 248 -17.67 -4.01 -1.53
N PHE A 249 -17.59 -3.11 -0.54
CA PHE A 249 -16.36 -2.79 0.18
C PHE A 249 -16.24 -3.67 1.44
N PRO A 250 -15.02 -3.97 1.90
CA PRO A 250 -14.84 -4.64 3.17
C PRO A 250 -15.42 -3.81 4.33
N PRO A 251 -16.02 -4.42 5.36
CA PRO A 251 -16.51 -3.70 6.53
C PRO A 251 -15.41 -2.86 7.17
N ASN A 252 -15.67 -1.56 7.36
CA ASN A 252 -14.70 -0.62 7.91
C ASN A 252 -15.34 0.29 8.97
N PRO A 253 -15.04 0.08 10.27
CA PRO A 253 -15.53 0.94 11.34
C PRO A 253 -15.16 2.42 11.15
N ASN A 254 -13.96 2.72 10.64
CA ASN A 254 -13.49 4.09 10.47
C ASN A 254 -14.35 4.88 9.46
N ALA A 255 -14.91 4.20 8.45
CA ALA A 255 -15.81 4.86 7.49
C ALA A 255 -17.03 5.47 8.17
N HIS A 256 -17.60 4.78 9.18
CA HIS A 256 -18.71 5.30 9.98
C HIS A 256 -18.29 6.42 10.92
N VAL A 257 -17.07 6.35 11.47
CA VAL A 257 -16.49 7.45 12.26
C VAL A 257 -16.37 8.71 11.42
N PHE A 258 -15.78 8.63 10.22
CA PHE A 258 -15.64 9.78 9.32
C PHE A 258 -16.99 10.39 8.92
N LEU A 259 -17.97 9.54 8.60
CA LEU A 259 -19.32 10.00 8.28
C LEU A 259 -19.99 10.66 9.50
N TYR A 260 -19.85 10.08 10.69
CA TYR A 260 -20.39 10.65 11.92
C TYR A 260 -19.79 12.04 12.19
N ASP A 261 -18.46 12.16 12.15
CA ASP A 261 -17.76 13.43 12.40
C ASP A 261 -18.15 14.50 11.40
N PHE A 262 -18.29 14.14 10.13
CA PHE A 262 -18.78 15.06 9.10
C PHE A 262 -20.22 15.52 9.41
N LEU A 263 -21.14 14.59 9.67
CA LEU A 263 -22.53 14.93 9.98
C LEU A 263 -22.65 15.80 11.23
N LYS A 264 -21.83 15.54 12.25
CA LYS A 264 -21.80 16.33 13.49
C LYS A 264 -21.32 17.75 13.25
N ARG A 265 -20.24 17.94 12.47
CA ARG A 265 -19.69 19.27 12.13
C ARG A 265 -20.62 20.11 11.26
N HIS A 266 -21.52 19.47 10.51
CA HIS A 266 -22.50 20.12 9.63
C HIS A 266 -23.92 20.12 10.22
N ASP A 267 -24.04 20.07 11.56
CA ASP A 267 -25.30 20.20 12.31
C ASP A 267 -26.43 19.28 11.81
N ALA A 268 -26.09 18.05 11.41
CA ALA A 268 -27.09 17.08 10.97
C ALA A 268 -28.05 16.72 12.12
N PRO A 269 -29.32 16.39 11.81
CA PRO A 269 -30.29 15.99 12.83
C PRO A 269 -29.78 14.79 13.66
N GLU A 270 -30.01 14.82 14.98
CA GLU A 270 -29.57 13.77 15.92
C GLU A 270 -29.98 12.36 15.47
N LYS A 271 -31.17 12.21 14.88
CA LYS A 271 -31.64 10.94 14.31
C LYS A 271 -30.69 10.33 13.27
N LYS A 272 -30.04 11.16 12.45
CA LYS A 272 -29.04 10.69 11.48
C LYS A 272 -27.74 10.27 12.17
N LEU A 273 -27.33 11.01 13.20
CA LEU A 273 -26.15 10.70 14.01
C LEU A 273 -26.32 9.36 14.73
N ILE A 274 -27.45 9.16 15.42
CA ILE A 274 -27.80 7.91 16.10
C ILE A 274 -27.71 6.73 15.13
N ARG A 275 -28.32 6.83 13.94
CA ARG A 275 -28.30 5.75 12.95
C ARG A 275 -26.89 5.33 12.52
N VAL A 276 -25.99 6.30 12.35
CA VAL A 276 -24.59 5.99 11.99
C VAL A 276 -23.89 5.30 13.15
N LEU A 277 -24.12 5.78 14.38
CA LEU A 277 -23.54 5.21 15.59
C LEU A 277 -24.08 3.81 15.93
N GLU A 278 -25.33 3.50 15.62
CA GLU A 278 -25.89 2.15 15.76
C GLU A 278 -25.18 1.13 14.85
N VAL A 279 -24.83 1.53 13.62
CA VAL A 279 -24.04 0.68 12.72
C VAL A 279 -22.62 0.52 13.26
N LEU A 280 -22.00 1.61 13.72
CA LEU A 280 -20.69 1.55 14.37
C LEU A 280 -20.71 0.66 15.62
N GLN A 281 -21.77 0.71 16.43
CA GLN A 281 -21.95 -0.14 17.60
C GLN A 281 -21.97 -1.62 17.22
N ALA A 282 -22.66 -1.98 16.14
CA ALA A 282 -22.70 -3.36 15.67
C ALA A 282 -21.32 -3.88 15.22
N LEU A 283 -20.48 -2.99 14.67
CA LEU A 283 -19.13 -3.34 14.23
C LEU A 283 -18.11 -3.34 15.39
N VAL A 284 -18.14 -2.32 16.24
CA VAL A 284 -17.19 -2.09 17.34
C VAL A 284 -17.94 -1.55 18.57
N PRO A 285 -18.54 -2.42 19.40
CA PRO A 285 -19.30 -2.01 20.59
C PRO A 285 -18.48 -1.29 21.67
N SER A 286 -17.15 -1.35 21.60
CA SER A 286 -16.23 -0.71 22.54
C SER A 286 -15.68 0.64 22.05
N HIS A 287 -16.15 1.15 20.90
CA HIS A 287 -15.66 2.42 20.36
C HIS A 287 -15.99 3.60 21.29
N GLU A 288 -15.13 4.61 21.38
CA GLU A 288 -15.33 5.76 22.29
C GLU A 288 -16.63 6.54 22.02
N LEU A 289 -17.05 6.58 20.76
CA LEU A 289 -18.32 7.18 20.32
C LEU A 289 -19.57 6.47 20.86
N MET A 290 -19.44 5.32 21.53
CA MET A 290 -20.58 4.68 22.19
C MET A 290 -21.09 5.50 23.38
N LEU A 291 -20.22 6.27 24.03
CA LEU A 291 -20.64 7.22 25.08
C LEU A 291 -21.52 8.35 24.52
N GLU A 292 -21.20 8.78 23.31
CA GLU A 292 -21.97 9.78 22.58
C GLU A 292 -23.32 9.22 22.13
N LEU A 293 -23.36 7.97 21.66
CA LEU A 293 -24.62 7.27 21.33
C LEU A 293 -25.55 7.21 22.54
N CYS A 294 -25.05 6.77 23.69
CA CYS A 294 -25.84 6.75 24.94
C CYS A 294 -26.38 8.15 25.28
N SER A 295 -25.56 9.19 25.13
CA SER A 295 -25.96 10.57 25.41
C SER A 295 -27.07 11.08 24.48
N LEU A 296 -26.99 10.75 23.19
CA LEU A 296 -28.02 11.12 22.20
C LEU A 296 -29.34 10.37 22.44
N LEU A 297 -29.28 9.08 22.78
CA LEU A 297 -30.48 8.28 23.08
C LEU A 297 -31.22 8.83 24.30
N LEU A 298 -30.51 9.16 25.38
CA LEU A 298 -31.10 9.76 26.59
C LEU A 298 -31.75 11.12 26.34
N LYS A 299 -31.21 11.92 25.41
CA LYS A 299 -31.83 13.18 25.00
C LYS A 299 -33.08 12.97 24.16
N SER A 300 -33.09 11.95 23.31
CA SER A 300 -34.24 11.65 22.44
C SER A 300 -35.44 11.04 23.16
N GLU A 301 -35.24 10.48 24.36
CA GLU A 301 -36.30 9.95 25.23
C GLU A 301 -37.00 11.02 26.08
N ASN A 302 -36.48 12.26 26.13
CA ASN A 302 -37.05 13.41 26.83
C ASN A 302 -37.72 14.40 25.85
#